data_AF-A0A1F9XZF5-F1
#
_entry.id   AF-A0A1F9XZF5-F1
#
_cell.length_a   1.000
_cell.length_b   1.000
_cell.length_c   1.000
_cell.angle_alpha   90.00
_cell.angle_beta   90.00
_cell.angle_gamma   90.00
#
_symmetry.space_group_name_H-M   'P 1'
#
loop_
_entity.id
_entity.type
_entity.pdbx_description
1 polymer ?
#
loop_
_entity_poly.entity_id
_entity_poly.type
_entity_poly.pdbx_seq_one_letter_code
_entity_poly.pdbx_strand_id
1 'polypeptide(L)'
;MKKWGILLLVVLGGLLLGLQYFINKGEKKLVMQSGPTSTGQPLGVALPPATTGYIVSELSNNAGAEVGAGDYNNLVLPNVPTAYKGACPGGSLADIVSSHGKIWGYFVPKSVIAFGFKENETIYNFIGDYVGCVAAARSDVSLCEILPAEAEGLILNVSPAFYCRSRSTPVMFYGYLLGKNKDYSVCQASLFDVDPGNMAKIAIPDYCQAASKGIVSVREYMTKVMPEYTKEIKSAYPLSKADCSGDGTCLSGFMSYAAIKRGDASICPPAPGGASCAAFITKSLVPCEPVVKDMSKAYCGYVERLKKRTGGYIGVTSEAMQADMAQKNIEKERANLQKKEAEKEMLDVNKNVKKILGKE
;
A
#
# COMPACT_ATOMS: atom_id res chain seq x y z
N MET A 1 1.60 58.21 -2.25
CA MET A 1 2.33 56.96 -2.60
C MET A 1 1.61 55.66 -2.24
N LYS A 2 0.63 55.60 -1.33
CA LYS A 2 -0.06 54.34 -0.95
C LYS A 2 -1.16 53.84 -1.90
N LYS A 3 -1.63 54.64 -2.86
CA LYS A 3 -2.71 54.26 -3.79
C LYS A 3 -2.23 53.44 -5.02
N TRP A 4 -0.93 53.51 -5.34
CA TRP A 4 -0.36 52.78 -6.48
C TRP A 4 -0.10 51.29 -6.17
N GLY A 5 0.17 50.93 -4.91
CA GLY A 5 0.45 49.55 -4.52
C GLY A 5 -0.77 48.61 -4.66
N ILE A 6 -1.98 49.12 -4.41
CA ILE A 6 -3.22 48.34 -4.54
C ILE A 6 -3.54 48.08 -6.02
N LEU A 7 -3.29 49.07 -6.89
CA LEU A 7 -3.53 48.94 -8.32
C LEU A 7 -2.58 47.94 -8.96
N LEU A 8 -1.33 47.87 -8.49
CA LEU A 8 -0.33 46.91 -8.93
C LEU A 8 -0.69 45.47 -8.52
N LEU A 9 -1.25 45.27 -7.32
CA LEU A 9 -1.73 43.96 -6.85
C LEU A 9 -2.95 43.46 -7.64
N VAL A 10 -3.90 44.33 -7.98
CA VAL A 10 -5.08 43.97 -8.77
C VAL A 10 -4.70 43.59 -10.20
N VAL A 11 -3.76 44.32 -10.81
CA VAL A 11 -3.25 43.99 -12.15
C VAL A 11 -2.49 42.66 -12.13
N LEU A 12 -1.67 42.38 -11.11
CA LEU A 12 -0.95 41.11 -10.99
C LEU A 12 -1.91 39.91 -10.81
N GLY A 13 -2.98 40.08 -10.02
CA GLY A 13 -4.00 39.06 -9.82
C GLY A 13 -4.79 38.73 -11.10
N GLY A 14 -5.13 39.76 -11.90
CA GLY A 14 -5.76 39.58 -13.21
C GLY A 14 -4.86 38.85 -14.21
N LEU A 15 -3.56 39.11 -14.17
CA LEU A 15 -2.58 38.52 -15.08
C LEU A 15 -2.34 37.02 -14.77
N LEU A 16 -2.33 36.64 -13.49
CA LEU A 16 -2.26 35.24 -13.05
C LEU A 16 -3.51 34.45 -13.44
N LEU A 17 -4.69 35.04 -13.30
CA LEU A 17 -5.95 34.41 -13.75
C LEU A 17 -6.00 34.27 -15.27
N GLY A 18 -5.49 35.26 -16.02
CA GLY A 18 -5.36 35.18 -17.47
C GLY A 18 -4.43 34.05 -17.92
N LEU A 19 -3.27 33.88 -17.27
CA LEU A 19 -2.33 32.80 -17.60
C LEU A 19 -2.92 31.40 -17.35
N GLN A 20 -3.64 31.20 -16.24
CA GLN A 20 -4.32 29.92 -15.96
C GLN A 20 -5.41 29.60 -16.99
N TYR A 21 -6.12 30.62 -17.50
CA TYR A 21 -7.13 30.45 -18.54
C TYR A 21 -6.53 30.00 -19.89
N PHE A 22 -5.35 30.50 -20.27
CA PHE A 22 -4.68 30.08 -21.51
C PHE A 22 -4.05 28.69 -21.42
N ILE A 23 -3.54 28.29 -20.25
CA ILE A 23 -2.99 26.93 -20.03
C ILE A 23 -4.11 25.89 -20.18
N ASN A 24 -5.29 26.12 -19.59
CA ASN A 24 -6.41 25.17 -19.66
C ASN A 24 -7.10 25.11 -21.04
N LYS A 25 -6.87 26.08 -21.92
CA LYS A 25 -7.44 26.08 -23.29
C LYS A 25 -6.52 25.42 -24.32
N GLY A 26 -5.27 25.12 -23.96
CA GLY A 26 -4.23 24.56 -24.84
C GLY A 26 -4.21 23.04 -24.96
N GLU A 27 -4.87 22.29 -24.06
CA GLU A 27 -4.91 20.82 -24.11
C GLU A 27 -5.89 20.32 -25.18
N LYS A 28 -5.44 20.35 -26.44
CA LYS A 28 -6.04 19.54 -27.50
C LYS A 28 -5.74 18.07 -27.21
N LYS A 29 -6.82 17.28 -27.04
CA LYS A 29 -6.81 15.82 -26.96
C LYS A 29 -5.88 15.22 -28.04
N LEU A 30 -4.77 14.62 -27.61
CA LEU A 30 -3.99 13.70 -28.42
C LEU A 30 -4.78 12.40 -28.57
N VAL A 31 -5.38 12.24 -29.75
CA VAL A 31 -5.96 10.98 -30.23
C VAL A 31 -4.79 10.05 -30.52
N MET A 32 -4.68 8.93 -29.77
CA MET A 32 -3.74 7.86 -30.09
C MET A 32 -4.10 7.26 -31.44
N GLN A 33 -3.16 7.39 -32.36
CA GLN A 33 -3.19 6.85 -33.71
C GLN A 33 -2.86 5.36 -33.67
N SER A 34 -3.66 4.58 -34.38
CA SER A 34 -3.58 3.14 -34.56
C SER A 34 -2.67 2.77 -35.74
N GLY A 35 -1.85 1.72 -35.56
CA GLY A 35 -1.13 1.00 -36.62
C GLY A 35 0.39 1.23 -36.68
N PRO A 36 1.19 0.23 -37.11
CA PRO A 36 0.86 -0.63 -38.24
C PRO A 36 0.88 -2.15 -38.00
N THR A 37 -0.01 -2.79 -38.77
CA THR A 37 -0.04 -4.17 -39.26
C THR A 37 1.32 -4.81 -39.54
N SER A 38 1.52 -6.02 -39.00
CA SER A 38 2.48 -7.00 -39.51
C SER A 38 1.71 -8.19 -40.09
N THR A 39 1.75 -8.28 -41.42
CA THR A 39 1.36 -9.43 -42.24
C THR A 39 2.55 -10.37 -42.40
N GLY A 40 2.35 -11.68 -42.20
CA GLY A 40 3.27 -12.70 -42.71
C GLY A 40 3.35 -13.98 -41.88
N GLN A 41 2.45 -14.94 -42.15
CA GLN A 41 2.78 -16.36 -41.97
C GLN A 41 3.78 -16.79 -43.06
N PRO A 42 4.64 -17.78 -42.77
CA PRO A 42 4.57 -18.99 -43.57
C PRO A 42 4.61 -20.30 -42.77
N LEU A 43 4.15 -21.34 -43.45
CA LEU A 43 3.97 -22.74 -43.03
C LEU A 43 5.25 -23.45 -42.51
N GLY A 44 5.03 -24.32 -41.53
CA GLY A 44 5.40 -25.75 -41.56
C GLY A 44 6.89 -26.16 -41.62
N VAL A 45 7.44 -26.61 -40.48
CA VAL A 45 8.59 -27.53 -40.44
C VAL A 45 8.32 -28.60 -39.36
N ALA A 46 8.52 -29.87 -39.71
CA ALA A 46 8.33 -31.02 -38.83
C ALA A 46 9.41 -31.08 -37.73
N LEU A 47 9.02 -31.44 -36.51
CA LEU A 47 9.92 -31.68 -35.39
C LEU A 47 10.65 -33.03 -35.56
N PRO A 48 11.98 -33.11 -35.34
CA PRO A 48 12.68 -34.39 -35.24
C PRO A 48 12.34 -35.10 -33.91
N PRO A 49 12.35 -36.44 -33.88
CA PRO A 49 11.93 -37.21 -32.70
C PRO A 49 13.02 -37.19 -31.61
N ALA A 50 12.56 -36.98 -30.38
CA ALA A 50 13.20 -37.32 -29.11
C ALA A 50 14.71 -37.02 -28.98
N THR A 51 15.00 -35.88 -28.35
CA THR A 51 16.16 -35.78 -27.46
C THR A 51 15.64 -35.45 -26.07
N THR A 52 15.54 -36.48 -25.24
CA THR A 52 15.43 -36.39 -23.78
C THR A 52 16.67 -35.70 -23.24
N GLY A 53 16.68 -34.38 -23.30
CA GLY A 53 17.50 -33.51 -22.49
C GLY A 53 16.54 -32.47 -21.97
N TYR A 54 16.15 -32.59 -20.70
CA TYR A 54 15.54 -31.48 -19.99
C TYR A 54 16.57 -30.35 -20.01
N ILE A 55 16.49 -29.47 -21.00
CA ILE A 55 16.99 -28.12 -20.86
C ILE A 55 16.12 -27.57 -19.74
N VAL A 56 16.69 -27.54 -18.53
CA VAL A 56 16.21 -26.70 -17.44
C VAL A 56 16.29 -25.29 -18.00
N SER A 57 15.21 -24.88 -18.67
CA SER A 57 15.03 -23.51 -19.09
C SER A 57 15.18 -22.67 -17.84
N GLU A 58 15.94 -21.59 -17.96
CA GLU A 58 16.22 -20.58 -16.94
C GLU A 58 14.94 -19.88 -16.38
N LEU A 59 13.77 -20.52 -16.47
CA LEU A 59 12.60 -20.23 -15.65
C LEU A 59 12.79 -20.60 -14.16
N SER A 60 13.84 -21.35 -13.81
CA SER A 60 14.14 -21.70 -12.41
C SER A 60 14.70 -20.54 -11.57
N ASN A 61 15.13 -19.43 -12.18
CA ASN A 61 15.72 -18.30 -11.45
C ASN A 61 14.94 -16.98 -11.59
N ASN A 62 13.95 -16.89 -12.48
CA ASN A 62 13.22 -15.63 -12.75
C ASN A 62 11.70 -15.72 -12.56
N ALA A 63 11.17 -16.82 -12.04
CA ALA A 63 9.77 -16.91 -11.60
C ALA A 63 9.58 -16.52 -10.12
N GLY A 64 10.62 -15.91 -9.52
CA GLY A 64 10.68 -15.57 -8.10
C GLY A 64 10.01 -14.23 -7.79
N ALA A 65 9.75 -14.01 -6.51
CA ALA A 65 9.16 -12.80 -5.94
C ALA A 65 10.00 -11.50 -6.10
N GLU A 66 10.89 -11.44 -7.09
CA GLU A 66 11.84 -10.33 -7.32
C GLU A 66 11.26 -9.15 -8.11
N VAL A 67 10.05 -9.25 -8.67
CA VAL A 67 9.49 -8.18 -9.51
C VAL A 67 8.31 -7.51 -8.82
N GLY A 68 8.58 -6.81 -7.73
CA GLY A 68 7.82 -5.58 -7.45
C GLY A 68 8.37 -4.51 -8.38
N ALA A 69 7.66 -4.17 -9.45
CA ALA A 69 8.02 -3.03 -10.30
C ALA A 69 7.72 -1.68 -9.62
N GLY A 70 7.00 -1.72 -8.49
CA GLY A 70 6.71 -0.55 -7.68
C GLY A 70 7.98 0.08 -7.12
N ASP A 71 8.12 1.39 -7.31
CA ASP A 71 9.16 2.17 -6.66
C ASP A 71 8.67 2.62 -5.29
N TYR A 72 9.48 2.42 -4.26
CA TYR A 72 9.21 3.01 -2.96
C TYR A 72 9.08 4.54 -3.05
N ASN A 73 9.69 5.23 -4.00
CA ASN A 73 9.55 6.68 -4.16
C ASN A 73 8.26 7.11 -4.87
N ASN A 74 7.58 6.20 -5.57
CA ASN A 74 6.39 6.51 -6.35
C ASN A 74 5.35 5.39 -6.21
N LEU A 75 4.69 5.37 -5.06
CA LEU A 75 3.65 4.37 -4.78
C LEU A 75 2.37 4.69 -5.56
N VAL A 76 1.97 3.79 -6.45
CA VAL A 76 0.71 3.89 -7.21
C VAL A 76 -0.23 2.76 -6.78
N LEU A 77 -1.45 3.10 -6.40
CA LEU A 77 -2.47 2.13 -5.97
C LEU A 77 -3.61 2.02 -6.99
N PRO A 78 -4.28 0.86 -7.09
CA PRO A 78 -5.41 0.69 -7.98
C PRO A 78 -6.59 1.58 -7.51
N ASN A 79 -7.43 1.98 -8.47
CA ASN A 79 -8.53 2.93 -8.22
C ASN A 79 -9.41 2.51 -7.03
N VAL A 80 -9.56 3.46 -6.12
CA VAL A 80 -10.34 3.35 -4.89
C VAL A 80 -11.79 3.74 -5.18
N PRO A 81 -12.78 3.16 -4.48
CA PRO A 81 -14.13 3.72 -4.47
C PRO A 81 -14.05 5.19 -4.03
N THR A 82 -14.43 6.11 -4.92
CA THR A 82 -14.28 7.58 -4.78
C THR A 82 -15.06 8.19 -3.62
N ALA A 83 -15.84 7.40 -2.88
CA ALA A 83 -16.76 7.86 -1.85
C ALA A 83 -16.13 8.05 -0.45
N TYR A 84 -14.99 7.42 -0.14
CA TYR A 84 -14.42 7.50 1.21
C TYR A 84 -13.51 8.72 1.41
N LYS A 85 -13.98 9.68 2.23
CA LYS A 85 -13.30 10.96 2.50
C LYS A 85 -12.14 10.89 3.50
N GLY A 86 -11.89 9.74 4.14
CA GLY A 86 -10.90 9.61 5.21
C GLY A 86 -11.45 9.88 6.62
N ALA A 87 -10.69 9.46 7.64
CA ALA A 87 -11.01 9.63 9.07
C ALA A 87 -10.59 11.00 9.64
N CYS A 88 -9.76 11.75 8.91
CA CYS A 88 -9.32 13.10 9.24
C CYS A 88 -9.01 13.89 7.96
N PRO A 89 -8.83 15.23 8.02
CA PRO A 89 -8.33 15.99 6.88
C PRO A 89 -6.97 15.45 6.41
N GLY A 90 -6.86 15.10 5.13
CA GLY A 90 -5.66 14.46 4.58
C GLY A 90 -5.56 12.96 4.87
N GLY A 91 -6.63 12.33 5.37
CA GLY A 91 -6.69 10.91 5.69
C GLY A 91 -7.33 10.05 4.59
N SER A 92 -7.69 10.60 3.44
CA SER A 92 -8.16 9.78 2.31
C SER A 92 -7.02 8.91 1.79
N LEU A 93 -7.32 7.81 1.08
CA LEU A 93 -6.28 6.94 0.54
C LEU A 93 -5.36 7.69 -0.44
N ALA A 94 -5.93 8.58 -1.26
CA ALA A 94 -5.16 9.44 -2.14
C ALA A 94 -4.21 10.36 -1.35
N ASP A 95 -4.69 10.97 -0.26
CA ASP A 95 -3.87 11.83 0.58
C ASP A 95 -2.73 11.06 1.26
N ILE A 96 -3.03 9.86 1.79
CA ILE A 96 -2.05 8.96 2.43
C ILE A 96 -0.95 8.61 1.42
N VAL A 97 -1.32 8.18 0.22
CA VAL A 97 -0.33 7.85 -0.83
C VAL A 97 0.46 9.08 -1.24
N SER A 98 -0.20 10.24 -1.40
CA SER A 98 0.47 11.48 -1.81
C SER A 98 1.47 12.05 -0.79
N SER A 99 1.36 11.61 0.47
CA SER A 99 2.25 12.00 1.57
C SER A 99 3.41 11.02 1.78
N HIS A 100 3.44 9.92 1.03
CA HIS A 100 4.57 9.01 0.96
C HIS A 100 5.84 9.77 0.54
N GLY A 101 6.97 9.45 1.18
CA GLY A 101 8.26 10.10 0.93
C GLY A 101 8.40 11.48 1.57
N LYS A 102 7.30 12.03 2.11
CA LYS A 102 7.29 13.35 2.78
C LYS A 102 7.19 13.22 4.29
N ILE A 103 6.22 12.43 4.77
CA ILE A 103 5.91 12.33 6.20
C ILE A 103 5.87 10.88 6.69
N TRP A 104 5.86 9.92 5.77
CA TRP A 104 5.94 8.48 6.03
C TRP A 104 6.60 7.77 4.84
N GLY A 105 7.12 6.57 5.09
CA GLY A 105 7.92 5.79 4.14
C GLY A 105 9.30 5.47 4.71
N TYR A 106 9.87 4.33 4.30
CA TYR A 106 11.15 3.85 4.84
C TYR A 106 12.35 4.72 4.44
N PHE A 107 12.25 5.41 3.30
CA PHE A 107 13.32 6.24 2.74
C PHE A 107 13.14 7.74 3.01
N VAL A 108 12.20 8.11 3.89
CA VAL A 108 12.12 9.50 4.35
C VAL A 108 13.43 9.84 5.08
N PRO A 109 14.13 10.95 4.71
CA PRO A 109 15.41 11.27 5.31
C PRO A 109 15.31 11.35 6.84
N LYS A 110 16.30 10.80 7.57
CA LYS A 110 16.30 10.79 9.04
C LYS A 110 16.23 12.19 9.67
N SER A 111 16.66 13.23 8.95
CA SER A 111 16.57 14.62 9.40
C SER A 111 15.13 15.15 9.36
N VAL A 112 14.23 14.53 8.61
CA VAL A 112 12.82 14.93 8.46
C VAL A 112 11.98 14.35 9.59
N ILE A 113 11.11 15.19 10.14
CA ILE A 113 10.15 14.79 11.17
C ILE A 113 9.01 14.00 10.54
N ALA A 114 9.08 12.67 10.68
CA ALA A 114 8.21 11.72 9.99
C ALA A 114 7.78 10.55 10.90
N PHE A 115 7.00 9.63 10.34
CA PHE A 115 6.61 8.38 10.96
C PHE A 115 7.83 7.50 11.27
N GLY A 116 7.77 6.79 12.39
CA GLY A 116 8.77 5.79 12.76
C GLY A 116 8.62 4.48 11.97
N PHE A 117 9.60 3.59 12.10
CA PHE A 117 9.65 2.31 11.37
C PHE A 117 8.36 1.48 11.52
N LYS A 118 7.86 1.27 12.75
CA LYS A 118 6.64 0.49 13.02
C LYS A 118 5.38 1.14 12.43
N GLU A 119 5.35 2.47 12.40
CA GLU A 119 4.23 3.24 11.85
C GLU A 119 4.21 3.09 10.32
N ASN A 120 5.39 3.19 9.68
CA ASN A 120 5.56 2.92 8.26
C ASN A 120 5.17 1.48 7.88
N GLU A 121 5.68 0.49 8.60
CA GLU A 121 5.33 -0.93 8.42
C GLU A 121 3.82 -1.14 8.51
N THR A 122 3.17 -0.55 9.51
CA THR A 122 1.71 -0.68 9.65
C THR A 122 0.96 -0.13 8.44
N ILE A 123 1.36 1.03 7.90
CA ILE A 123 0.74 1.59 6.70
C ILE A 123 1.03 0.71 5.47
N TYR A 124 2.25 0.19 5.30
CA TYR A 124 2.55 -0.75 4.21
C TYR A 124 1.75 -2.04 4.31
N ASN A 125 1.51 -2.56 5.51
CA ASN A 125 0.68 -3.74 5.72
C ASN A 125 -0.76 -3.48 5.26
N PHE A 126 -1.33 -2.32 5.62
CA PHE A 126 -2.65 -1.93 5.14
C PHE A 126 -2.72 -1.78 3.62
N ILE A 127 -1.67 -1.26 3.00
CA ILE A 127 -1.59 -1.12 1.55
C ILE A 127 -1.52 -2.51 0.89
N GLY A 128 -0.69 -3.40 1.41
CA GLY A 128 -0.63 -4.79 0.98
C GLY A 128 -1.98 -5.50 1.13
N ASP A 129 -2.63 -5.35 2.28
CA ASP A 129 -3.97 -5.92 2.54
C ASP A 129 -5.03 -5.37 1.56
N TYR A 130 -4.99 -4.06 1.28
CA TYR A 130 -5.93 -3.41 0.36
C TYR A 130 -5.72 -3.92 -1.07
N VAL A 131 -4.50 -3.86 -1.58
CA VAL A 131 -4.20 -4.32 -2.95
C VAL A 131 -4.42 -5.83 -3.08
N GLY A 132 -4.10 -6.62 -2.05
CA GLY A 132 -4.39 -8.05 -2.01
C GLY A 132 -5.89 -8.35 -2.08
N CYS A 133 -6.72 -7.54 -1.41
CA CYS A 133 -8.17 -7.64 -1.52
C CYS A 133 -8.68 -7.25 -2.92
N VAL A 134 -8.13 -6.18 -3.53
CA VAL A 134 -8.45 -5.76 -4.90
C VAL A 134 -8.04 -6.84 -5.92
N ALA A 135 -6.85 -7.41 -5.75
CA ALA A 135 -6.35 -8.53 -6.53
C ALA A 135 -7.34 -9.70 -6.46
N ALA A 136 -7.76 -10.10 -5.25
CA ALA A 136 -8.73 -11.17 -5.04
C ALA A 136 -10.08 -10.90 -5.73
N ALA A 137 -10.62 -9.67 -5.63
CA ALA A 137 -11.85 -9.26 -6.31
C ALA A 137 -11.76 -9.45 -7.83
N ARG A 138 -10.60 -9.11 -8.41
CA ARG A 138 -10.33 -9.17 -9.86
C ARG A 138 -9.79 -10.52 -10.31
N SER A 139 -9.41 -11.39 -9.37
CA SER A 139 -8.73 -12.66 -9.65
C SER A 139 -7.44 -12.47 -10.45
N ASP A 140 -6.70 -11.41 -10.10
CA ASP A 140 -5.48 -10.99 -10.77
C ASP A 140 -4.39 -10.70 -9.73
N VAL A 141 -3.48 -11.66 -9.53
CA VAL A 141 -2.39 -11.55 -8.55
C VAL A 141 -1.26 -10.62 -9.02
N SER A 142 -1.17 -10.34 -10.33
CA SER A 142 -0.17 -9.41 -10.89
C SER A 142 -0.36 -7.98 -10.37
N LEU A 143 -1.56 -7.65 -9.88
CA LEU A 143 -1.80 -6.38 -9.19
C LEU A 143 -0.92 -6.19 -7.94
N CYS A 144 -0.37 -7.25 -7.36
CA CYS A 144 0.61 -7.12 -6.28
C CYS A 144 1.99 -6.63 -6.76
N GLU A 145 2.30 -6.73 -8.06
CA GLU A 145 3.60 -6.35 -8.63
C GLU A 145 3.75 -4.83 -8.80
N ILE A 146 2.65 -4.07 -8.72
CA ILE A 146 2.68 -2.61 -8.68
C ILE A 146 3.25 -2.08 -7.36
N LEU A 147 3.31 -2.94 -6.33
CA LEU A 147 3.81 -2.58 -5.02
C LEU A 147 5.31 -2.84 -4.95
N PRO A 148 6.04 -2.02 -4.18
CA PRO A 148 7.46 -2.26 -3.96
C PRO A 148 7.70 -3.55 -3.17
N ALA A 149 8.73 -4.29 -3.56
CA ALA A 149 9.17 -5.54 -2.94
C ALA A 149 10.42 -5.29 -2.08
N GLU A 150 11.58 -5.77 -2.50
CA GLU A 150 12.83 -5.59 -1.75
C GLU A 150 13.48 -4.22 -2.02
N ALA A 151 14.22 -3.72 -1.04
CA ALA A 151 15.07 -2.55 -1.18
C ALA A 151 16.20 -2.59 -0.14
N GLU A 152 17.18 -1.70 -0.24
CA GLU A 152 18.32 -1.67 0.69
C GLU A 152 17.84 -1.55 2.14
N GLY A 153 18.18 -2.54 2.98
CA GLY A 153 17.77 -2.60 4.39
C GLY A 153 16.34 -3.10 4.64
N LEU A 154 15.60 -3.51 3.61
CA LEU A 154 14.25 -4.08 3.68
C LEU A 154 14.21 -5.43 2.99
N ILE A 155 13.87 -6.46 3.77
CA ILE A 155 13.70 -7.83 3.27
C ILE A 155 12.27 -8.06 2.76
N LEU A 156 12.09 -8.98 1.82
CA LEU A 156 10.82 -9.22 1.13
C LEU A 156 9.63 -9.41 2.09
N ASN A 157 9.79 -10.13 3.19
CA ASN A 157 8.71 -10.52 4.11
C ASN A 157 8.05 -9.35 4.87
N VAL A 158 8.63 -8.15 4.81
CA VAL A 158 8.05 -6.91 5.36
C VAL A 158 7.60 -5.93 4.27
N SER A 159 7.67 -6.33 3.00
CA SER A 159 7.29 -5.49 1.87
C SER A 159 5.77 -5.50 1.63
N PRO A 160 5.19 -4.38 1.16
CA PRO A 160 3.78 -4.34 0.79
C PRO A 160 3.43 -5.33 -0.34
N ALA A 161 4.36 -5.62 -1.26
CA ALA A 161 4.18 -6.64 -2.29
C ALA A 161 4.01 -8.05 -1.68
N PHE A 162 4.84 -8.41 -0.69
CA PHE A 162 4.71 -9.67 0.03
C PHE A 162 3.39 -9.75 0.78
N TYR A 163 3.00 -8.70 1.51
CA TYR A 163 1.71 -8.68 2.20
C TYR A 163 0.55 -8.87 1.21
N CYS A 164 0.56 -8.17 0.07
CA CYS A 164 -0.43 -8.35 -0.98
C CYS A 164 -0.53 -9.81 -1.47
N ARG A 165 0.60 -10.45 -1.78
CA ARG A 165 0.63 -11.86 -2.22
C ARG A 165 0.14 -12.80 -1.12
N SER A 166 0.57 -12.59 0.13
CA SER A 166 0.15 -13.41 1.27
C SER A 166 -1.36 -13.35 1.54
N ARG A 167 -2.04 -12.27 1.14
CA ARG A 167 -3.50 -12.14 1.26
C ARG A 167 -4.29 -12.67 0.06
N SER A 168 -3.74 -12.51 -1.14
CA SER A 168 -4.46 -12.79 -2.39
C SER A 168 -4.22 -14.22 -2.89
N THR A 169 -2.97 -14.68 -2.90
CA THR A 169 -2.58 -15.99 -3.45
C THR A 169 -3.32 -17.15 -2.78
N PRO A 170 -3.43 -17.27 -1.44
CA PRO A 170 -4.13 -18.40 -0.83
C PRO A 170 -5.60 -18.48 -1.24
N VAL A 171 -6.30 -17.34 -1.26
CA VAL A 171 -7.72 -17.26 -1.65
C VAL A 171 -7.91 -17.64 -3.12
N MET A 172 -7.07 -17.09 -4.00
CA MET A 172 -7.12 -17.40 -5.42
C MET A 172 -6.76 -18.86 -5.70
N PHE A 173 -5.80 -19.42 -4.96
CA PHE A 173 -5.41 -20.81 -5.07
C PHE A 173 -6.52 -21.76 -4.61
N TYR A 174 -7.24 -21.45 -3.52
CA TYR A 174 -8.46 -22.18 -3.17
C TYR A 174 -9.52 -22.08 -4.29
N GLY A 175 -9.62 -20.92 -4.94
CA GLY A 175 -10.40 -20.77 -6.17
C GLY A 175 -9.94 -21.72 -7.28
N TYR A 176 -8.62 -21.88 -7.48
CA TYR A 176 -8.03 -22.79 -8.45
C TYR A 176 -8.34 -24.26 -8.14
N LEU A 177 -8.18 -24.68 -6.88
CA LEU A 177 -8.56 -26.03 -6.41
C LEU A 177 -10.03 -26.36 -6.70
N LEU A 178 -10.90 -25.35 -6.69
CA LEU A 178 -12.34 -25.49 -6.91
C LEU A 178 -12.77 -25.23 -8.36
N GLY A 179 -11.83 -25.00 -9.29
CA GLY A 179 -12.10 -24.67 -10.69
C GLY A 179 -12.75 -23.30 -10.91
N LYS A 180 -12.76 -22.43 -9.89
CA LYS A 180 -13.29 -21.05 -9.92
C LYS A 180 -12.24 -20.02 -10.33
N ASN A 181 -10.96 -20.40 -10.31
CA ASN A 181 -9.86 -19.67 -10.94
C ASN A 181 -9.13 -20.65 -11.86
N LYS A 182 -8.71 -20.20 -13.05
CA LYS A 182 -7.99 -21.03 -14.04
C LYS A 182 -6.57 -20.54 -14.29
N ASP A 183 -6.16 -19.48 -13.60
CA ASP A 183 -4.82 -18.92 -13.75
C ASP A 183 -3.79 -19.90 -13.19
N TYR A 184 -2.92 -20.40 -14.07
CA TYR A 184 -1.85 -21.31 -13.72
C TYR A 184 -0.80 -20.63 -12.83
N SER A 185 -0.56 -19.33 -13.02
CA SER A 185 0.43 -18.56 -12.23
C SER A 185 0.06 -18.53 -10.74
N VAL A 186 -1.23 -18.49 -10.41
CA VAL A 186 -1.74 -18.59 -9.03
C VAL A 186 -1.38 -19.94 -8.40
N CYS A 187 -1.44 -21.01 -9.18
CA CYS A 187 -1.04 -22.33 -8.72
C CYS A 187 0.47 -22.44 -8.51
N GLN A 188 1.28 -21.86 -9.40
CA GLN A 188 2.72 -21.80 -9.17
C GLN A 188 3.03 -20.97 -7.92
N ALA A 189 2.29 -19.88 -7.72
CA ALA A 189 2.51 -18.97 -6.61
C ALA A 189 2.17 -19.56 -5.24
N SER A 190 1.32 -20.58 -5.14
CA SER A 190 1.03 -21.23 -3.86
C SER A 190 2.21 -22.04 -3.30
N LEU A 191 3.24 -22.27 -4.11
CA LEU A 191 4.46 -22.96 -3.72
C LEU A 191 5.57 -22.01 -3.22
N PHE A 192 5.38 -20.69 -3.25
CA PHE A 192 6.43 -19.74 -2.90
C PHE A 192 6.96 -19.84 -1.46
N ASP A 193 6.12 -20.27 -0.51
CA ASP A 193 6.51 -20.43 0.89
C ASP A 193 7.13 -21.81 1.19
N VAL A 194 7.27 -22.67 0.18
CA VAL A 194 7.90 -23.99 0.34
C VAL A 194 9.42 -23.80 0.30
N ASP A 195 10.10 -24.38 1.30
CA ASP A 195 11.56 -24.37 1.38
C ASP A 195 12.21 -24.79 0.03
N PRO A 196 13.26 -24.10 -0.45
CA PRO A 196 13.88 -24.40 -1.74
C PRO A 196 14.34 -25.86 -1.90
N GLY A 197 14.82 -26.51 -0.84
CA GLY A 197 15.22 -27.91 -0.86
C GLY A 197 14.02 -28.85 -1.02
N ASN A 198 12.86 -28.46 -0.53
CA ASN A 198 11.59 -29.16 -0.74
C ASN A 198 10.94 -28.83 -2.08
N MET A 199 11.12 -27.61 -2.59
CA MET A 199 10.66 -27.20 -3.92
C MET A 199 11.27 -28.06 -5.03
N ALA A 200 12.53 -28.46 -4.92
CA ALA A 200 13.20 -29.34 -5.87
C ALA A 200 12.52 -30.72 -6.01
N LYS A 201 11.77 -31.17 -4.99
CA LYS A 201 11.01 -32.43 -5.03
C LYS A 201 9.71 -32.29 -5.82
N ILE A 202 9.21 -31.07 -6.02
CA ILE A 202 7.88 -30.80 -6.57
C ILE A 202 7.98 -30.50 -8.06
N ALA A 203 7.45 -31.39 -8.90
CA ALA A 203 7.21 -31.07 -10.30
C ALA A 203 5.98 -30.16 -10.42
N ILE A 204 6.21 -28.86 -10.66
CA ILE A 204 5.15 -27.84 -10.72
C ILE A 204 3.98 -28.21 -11.66
N PRO A 205 4.19 -28.76 -12.87
CA PRO A 205 3.09 -29.22 -13.73
C PRO A 205 2.21 -30.28 -13.06
N ASP A 206 2.80 -31.26 -12.40
CA ASP A 206 2.08 -32.36 -11.74
C ASP A 206 1.35 -31.85 -10.49
N TYR A 207 1.99 -30.98 -9.70
CA TYR A 207 1.36 -30.30 -8.57
C TYR A 207 0.12 -29.54 -9.02
N CYS A 208 0.23 -28.72 -10.06
CA CYS A 208 -0.88 -27.92 -10.55
C CYS A 208 -1.98 -28.73 -11.24
N GLN A 209 -1.62 -29.86 -11.87
CA GLN A 209 -2.59 -30.82 -12.36
C GLN A 209 -3.35 -31.47 -11.20
N ALA A 210 -2.67 -31.89 -10.13
CA ALA A 210 -3.31 -32.44 -8.93
C ALA A 210 -4.20 -31.38 -8.24
N ALA A 211 -3.71 -30.16 -8.10
CA ALA A 211 -4.45 -29.02 -7.56
C ALA A 211 -5.75 -28.76 -8.34
N SER A 212 -5.72 -28.80 -9.68
CA SER A 212 -6.93 -28.60 -10.50
C SER A 212 -8.02 -29.66 -10.28
N LYS A 213 -7.67 -30.82 -9.71
CA LYS A 213 -8.61 -31.89 -9.33
C LYS A 213 -9.17 -31.73 -7.92
N GLY A 214 -8.66 -30.76 -7.16
CA GLY A 214 -9.14 -30.38 -5.84
C GLY A 214 -8.20 -30.70 -4.70
N ILE A 215 -8.61 -30.27 -3.50
CA ILE A 215 -7.79 -30.30 -2.28
C ILE A 215 -7.35 -31.71 -1.85
N VAL A 216 -8.15 -32.73 -2.15
CA VAL A 216 -7.80 -34.14 -1.84
C VAL A 216 -6.64 -34.59 -2.73
N SER A 217 -6.73 -34.35 -4.04
CA SER A 217 -5.71 -34.76 -4.99
C SER A 217 -4.38 -34.05 -4.79
N VAL A 218 -4.38 -32.75 -4.48
CA VAL A 218 -3.12 -32.04 -4.16
C VAL A 218 -2.50 -32.55 -2.85
N ARG A 219 -3.31 -32.86 -1.83
CA ARG A 219 -2.82 -33.45 -0.58
C ARG A 219 -2.20 -34.83 -0.81
N GLU A 220 -2.84 -35.69 -1.61
CA GLU A 220 -2.29 -37.00 -1.99
C GLU A 220 -0.96 -36.87 -2.75
N TYR A 221 -0.90 -35.95 -3.73
CA TYR A 221 0.33 -35.66 -4.47
C TYR A 221 1.45 -35.21 -3.53
N MET A 222 1.19 -34.21 -2.67
CA MET A 222 2.18 -33.67 -1.76
C MET A 222 2.67 -34.72 -0.76
N THR A 223 1.78 -35.54 -0.20
CA THR A 223 2.17 -36.64 0.71
C THR A 223 3.00 -37.70 0.01
N LYS A 224 2.75 -37.97 -1.28
CA LYS A 224 3.56 -38.91 -2.06
C LYS A 224 4.98 -38.38 -2.30
N VAL A 225 5.11 -37.10 -2.61
CA VAL A 225 6.39 -36.45 -2.94
C VAL A 225 7.20 -36.12 -1.68
N MET A 226 6.52 -35.84 -0.57
CA MET A 226 7.11 -35.40 0.70
C MET A 226 6.44 -36.12 1.90
N PRO A 227 6.60 -37.44 2.02
CA PRO A 227 5.93 -38.23 3.07
C PRO A 227 6.31 -37.79 4.48
N GLU A 228 7.53 -37.29 4.68
CA GLU A 228 8.05 -36.80 5.95
C GLU A 228 7.32 -35.55 6.46
N TYR A 229 6.65 -34.79 5.57
CA TYR A 229 5.89 -33.57 5.89
C TYR A 229 4.39 -33.79 5.99
N THR A 230 3.95 -35.04 6.23
CA THR A 230 2.52 -35.38 6.21
C THR A 230 1.68 -34.46 7.11
N LYS A 231 2.17 -34.11 8.31
CA LYS A 231 1.40 -33.26 9.25
C LYS A 231 1.25 -31.83 8.73
N GLU A 232 2.32 -31.26 8.20
CA GLU A 232 2.39 -29.93 7.61
C GLU A 232 1.49 -29.85 6.38
N ILE A 233 1.50 -30.90 5.54
CA ILE A 233 0.63 -31.01 4.37
C ILE A 233 -0.85 -31.05 4.78
N LYS A 234 -1.21 -31.77 5.86
CA LYS A 234 -2.60 -31.75 6.38
C LYS A 234 -3.02 -30.34 6.82
N SER A 235 -2.10 -29.59 7.44
CA SER A 235 -2.34 -28.22 7.89
C SER A 235 -2.43 -27.23 6.71
N ALA A 236 -1.61 -27.39 5.68
CA ALA A 236 -1.62 -26.56 4.48
C ALA A 236 -2.86 -26.81 3.60
N TYR A 237 -3.35 -28.06 3.57
CA TYR A 237 -4.53 -28.50 2.82
C TYR A 237 -5.57 -29.17 3.74
N PRO A 238 -6.19 -28.39 4.65
CA PRO A 238 -7.10 -28.93 5.65
C PRO A 238 -8.42 -29.33 5.01
N LEU A 239 -8.84 -30.59 5.22
CA LEU A 239 -10.15 -31.09 4.80
C LEU A 239 -11.20 -30.88 5.89
N SER A 240 -10.76 -30.70 7.13
CA SER A 240 -11.59 -30.51 8.31
C SER A 240 -10.93 -29.58 9.31
N LYS A 241 -11.72 -29.04 10.25
CA LYS A 241 -11.18 -28.26 11.39
C LYS A 241 -10.19 -29.07 12.24
N ALA A 242 -10.37 -30.39 12.30
CA ALA A 242 -9.50 -31.28 13.08
C ALA A 242 -8.08 -31.36 12.50
N ASP A 243 -7.91 -31.22 11.18
CA ASP A 243 -6.59 -31.18 10.56
C ASP A 243 -5.74 -29.99 11.07
N CYS A 244 -6.40 -28.91 11.54
CA CYS A 244 -5.72 -27.70 12.00
C CYS A 244 -5.25 -27.73 13.46
N SER A 245 -5.72 -28.66 14.30
CA SER A 245 -5.30 -28.74 15.71
C SER A 245 -5.35 -27.41 16.49
N GLY A 246 -6.27 -26.51 16.15
CA GLY A 246 -6.39 -25.18 16.77
C GLY A 246 -5.47 -24.09 16.20
N ASP A 247 -4.62 -24.39 15.21
CA ASP A 247 -3.79 -23.39 14.53
C ASP A 247 -4.65 -22.35 13.80
N GLY A 248 -4.48 -21.08 14.15
CA GLY A 248 -5.30 -19.99 13.63
C GLY A 248 -5.14 -19.76 12.14
N THR A 249 -3.92 -19.94 11.60
CA THR A 249 -3.63 -19.78 10.18
C THR A 249 -4.30 -20.89 9.35
N CYS A 250 -4.14 -22.14 9.78
CA CYS A 250 -4.81 -23.28 9.17
C CYS A 250 -6.34 -23.13 9.23
N LEU A 251 -6.89 -22.74 10.39
CA LEU A 251 -8.34 -22.53 10.55
C LEU A 251 -8.85 -21.45 9.60
N SER A 252 -8.10 -20.35 9.44
CA SER A 252 -8.42 -19.28 8.48
C SER A 252 -8.40 -19.78 7.03
N GLY A 253 -7.40 -20.61 6.67
CA GLY A 253 -7.32 -21.27 5.38
C GLY A 253 -8.51 -22.21 5.11
N PHE A 254 -8.83 -23.08 6.07
CA PHE A 254 -10.00 -23.95 6.02
C PHE A 254 -11.31 -23.16 5.84
N MET A 255 -11.50 -22.08 6.60
CA MET A 255 -12.68 -21.22 6.49
C MET A 255 -12.76 -20.57 5.10
N SER A 256 -11.64 -20.07 4.58
CA SER A 256 -11.58 -19.48 3.23
C SER A 256 -11.95 -20.50 2.15
N TYR A 257 -11.36 -21.69 2.19
CA TYR A 257 -11.69 -22.78 1.26
C TYR A 257 -13.18 -23.15 1.34
N ALA A 258 -13.72 -23.31 2.55
CA ALA A 258 -15.14 -23.63 2.76
C ALA A 258 -16.07 -22.52 2.25
N ALA A 259 -15.73 -21.25 2.50
CA ALA A 259 -16.44 -20.08 2.02
C ALA A 259 -16.51 -20.05 0.50
N ILE A 260 -15.37 -20.21 -0.17
CA ILE A 260 -15.28 -20.20 -1.63
C ILE A 260 -16.02 -21.39 -2.24
N LYS A 261 -15.91 -22.58 -1.64
CA LYS A 261 -16.63 -23.78 -2.07
C LYS A 261 -18.15 -23.57 -2.01
N ARG A 262 -18.65 -22.94 -0.95
CA ARG A 262 -20.08 -22.65 -0.77
C ARG A 262 -20.55 -21.41 -1.53
N GLY A 263 -19.64 -20.53 -1.94
CA GLY A 263 -19.98 -19.23 -2.51
C GLY A 263 -20.59 -18.28 -1.48
N ASP A 264 -20.26 -18.44 -0.20
CA ASP A 264 -20.84 -17.68 0.90
C ASP A 264 -19.76 -16.83 1.59
N ALA A 265 -19.83 -15.51 1.41
CA ALA A 265 -18.88 -14.57 1.99
C ALA A 265 -19.03 -14.37 3.50
N SER A 266 -20.18 -14.75 4.09
CA SER A 266 -20.45 -14.56 5.53
C SER A 266 -19.63 -15.49 6.42
N ILE A 267 -19.09 -16.57 5.84
CA ILE A 267 -18.25 -17.57 6.52
C ILE A 267 -16.76 -17.42 6.23
N CYS A 268 -16.36 -16.38 5.51
CA CYS A 268 -14.95 -16.01 5.38
C CYS A 268 -14.33 -15.77 6.77
N PRO A 269 -13.02 -16.03 6.94
CA PRO A 269 -12.35 -15.85 8.22
C PRO A 269 -12.36 -14.37 8.65
N PRO A 270 -12.04 -14.08 9.93
CA PRO A 270 -11.77 -12.70 10.34
C PRO A 270 -10.56 -12.10 9.60
N ALA A 271 -10.31 -10.82 9.82
CA ALA A 271 -9.10 -10.16 9.37
C ALA A 271 -7.84 -10.94 9.82
N PRO A 272 -6.76 -10.93 9.03
CA PRO A 272 -6.58 -10.14 7.81
C PRO A 272 -7.07 -10.82 6.51
N GLY A 273 -7.35 -12.12 6.50
CA GLY A 273 -7.71 -12.86 5.27
C GLY A 273 -9.17 -12.73 4.82
N GLY A 274 -10.06 -12.29 5.72
CA GLY A 274 -11.51 -12.22 5.46
C GLY A 274 -11.92 -11.35 4.29
N ALA A 275 -11.30 -10.16 4.15
CA ALA A 275 -11.63 -9.20 3.11
C ALA A 275 -11.35 -9.78 1.71
N SER A 276 -10.16 -10.35 1.49
CA SER A 276 -9.79 -11.00 0.23
C SER A 276 -10.69 -12.18 -0.10
N CYS A 277 -11.03 -13.01 0.89
CA CYS A 277 -11.98 -14.13 0.72
C CYS A 277 -13.35 -13.63 0.24
N ALA A 278 -13.93 -12.65 0.92
CA ALA A 278 -15.24 -12.10 0.59
C ALA A 278 -15.22 -11.39 -0.77
N ALA A 279 -14.14 -10.65 -1.07
CA ALA A 279 -13.93 -9.97 -2.34
C ALA A 279 -13.85 -10.97 -3.51
N PHE A 280 -13.12 -12.08 -3.34
CA PHE A 280 -13.03 -13.13 -4.36
C PHE A 280 -14.38 -13.79 -4.65
N ILE A 281 -15.19 -14.05 -3.63
CA ILE A 281 -16.52 -14.66 -3.77
C ILE A 281 -17.51 -13.71 -4.43
N THR A 282 -17.56 -12.46 -3.96
CA THR A 282 -18.54 -11.46 -4.42
C THR A 282 -18.12 -10.73 -5.70
N LYS A 283 -16.85 -10.85 -6.11
CA LYS A 283 -16.24 -10.09 -7.22
C LYS A 283 -16.46 -8.58 -7.09
N SER A 284 -16.38 -8.09 -5.86
CA SER A 284 -16.65 -6.70 -5.49
C SER A 284 -15.53 -6.11 -4.65
N LEU A 285 -15.35 -4.79 -4.74
CA LEU A 285 -14.40 -4.03 -3.91
C LEU A 285 -14.99 -3.62 -2.56
N VAL A 286 -16.29 -3.81 -2.34
CA VAL A 286 -16.97 -3.45 -1.07
C VAL A 286 -16.29 -4.10 0.15
N PRO A 287 -15.89 -5.39 0.12
CA PRO A 287 -15.18 -6.00 1.26
C PRO A 287 -13.80 -5.41 1.54
N CYS A 288 -13.22 -4.65 0.60
CA CYS A 288 -11.91 -3.99 0.76
C CYS A 288 -12.02 -2.62 1.42
N GLU A 289 -13.21 -2.01 1.47
CA GLU A 289 -13.41 -0.68 2.08
C GLU A 289 -13.04 -0.61 3.57
N PRO A 290 -13.32 -1.62 4.41
CA PRO A 290 -12.90 -1.60 5.82
C PRO A 290 -11.39 -1.45 5.98
N VAL A 291 -10.60 -2.08 5.10
CA VAL A 291 -9.12 -1.95 5.12
C VAL A 291 -8.71 -0.50 4.91
N VAL A 292 -9.35 0.20 3.96
CA VAL A 292 -9.10 1.64 3.71
C VAL A 292 -9.51 2.50 4.90
N LYS A 293 -10.64 2.17 5.54
CA LYS A 293 -11.13 2.88 6.74
C LYS A 293 -10.17 2.73 7.92
N ASP A 294 -9.66 1.53 8.15
CA ASP A 294 -8.76 1.24 9.27
C ASP A 294 -7.35 1.80 9.03
N MET A 295 -6.86 1.73 7.79
CA MET A 295 -5.65 2.43 7.37
C MET A 295 -5.76 3.94 7.62
N SER A 296 -6.89 4.54 7.24
CA SER A 296 -7.14 5.96 7.44
C SER A 296 -7.15 6.34 8.92
N LYS A 297 -7.81 5.57 9.78
CA LYS A 297 -7.79 5.77 11.23
C LYS A 297 -6.38 5.65 11.80
N ALA A 298 -5.63 4.62 11.40
CA ALA A 298 -4.26 4.41 11.84
C ALA A 298 -3.36 5.58 11.45
N TYR A 299 -3.38 5.96 10.17
CA TYR A 299 -2.66 7.11 9.63
C TYR A 299 -2.98 8.40 10.36
N CYS A 300 -4.26 8.72 10.53
CA CYS A 300 -4.68 9.92 11.25
C CYS A 300 -4.20 9.93 12.70
N GLY A 301 -4.23 8.77 13.38
CA GLY A 301 -3.67 8.62 14.71
C GLY A 301 -2.16 8.82 14.77
N TYR A 302 -1.40 8.34 13.76
CA TYR A 302 0.03 8.59 13.63
C TYR A 302 0.32 10.08 13.40
N VAL A 303 -0.41 10.73 12.49
CA VAL A 303 -0.28 12.18 12.24
C VAL A 303 -0.55 12.97 13.51
N GLU A 304 -1.62 12.68 14.25
CA GLU A 304 -1.94 13.40 15.48
C GLU A 304 -0.84 13.24 16.56
N ARG A 305 -0.33 12.01 16.75
CA ARG A 305 0.77 11.76 17.68
C ARG A 305 2.04 12.50 17.27
N LEU A 306 2.34 12.51 15.97
CA LEU A 306 3.48 13.24 15.45
C LEU A 306 3.32 14.75 15.68
N LYS A 307 2.14 15.32 15.38
CA LYS A 307 1.83 16.74 15.63
C LYS A 307 2.04 17.11 17.09
N LYS A 308 1.56 16.29 18.03
CA LYS A 308 1.71 16.51 19.47
C LYS A 308 3.18 16.46 19.90
N ARG A 309 3.94 15.47 19.41
CA ARG A 309 5.36 15.31 19.74
C ARG A 309 6.22 16.45 19.20
N THR A 310 5.85 17.01 18.05
CA THR A 310 6.72 17.93 17.30
C THR A 310 6.16 19.34 17.25
N GLY A 311 5.12 19.66 18.00
CA GLY A 311 4.52 21.01 17.98
C GLY A 311 3.95 21.42 16.61
N GLY A 312 3.60 20.44 15.76
CA GLY A 312 3.05 20.67 14.42
C GLY A 312 4.06 20.69 13.27
N TYR A 313 5.36 20.58 13.54
CA TYR A 313 6.40 20.49 12.51
C TYR A 313 6.44 19.08 11.92
N ILE A 314 5.60 18.79 10.93
CA ILE A 314 5.57 17.49 10.22
C ILE A 314 6.13 17.68 8.81
N GLY A 315 6.98 16.75 8.37
CA GLY A 315 7.56 16.78 7.02
C GLY A 315 8.59 17.89 6.82
N VAL A 316 9.06 18.51 7.90
CA VAL A 316 10.14 19.50 7.89
C VAL A 316 11.40 18.89 8.49
N THR A 317 12.56 19.43 8.12
CA THR A 317 13.83 19.00 8.73
C THR A 317 13.94 19.47 10.17
N SER A 318 14.72 18.74 10.95
CA SER A 318 15.00 19.06 12.34
C SER A 318 15.73 20.40 12.48
N GLU A 319 16.62 20.75 11.54
CA GLU A 319 17.26 22.07 11.54
C GLU A 319 16.25 23.19 11.25
N ALA A 320 15.34 23.00 10.29
CA ALA A 320 14.32 23.99 9.96
C ALA A 320 13.37 24.22 11.15
N MET A 321 12.99 23.16 11.86
CA MET A 321 12.23 23.26 13.10
C MET A 321 12.98 24.05 14.17
N GLN A 322 14.26 23.76 14.40
CA GLN A 322 15.07 24.46 15.40
C GLN A 322 15.24 25.95 15.05
N ALA A 323 15.44 26.27 13.77
CA ALA A 323 15.54 27.64 13.28
C ALA A 323 14.24 28.43 13.51
N ASP A 324 13.08 27.84 13.17
CA ASP A 324 11.77 28.49 13.39
C ASP A 324 11.47 28.68 14.88
N MET A 325 11.80 27.69 15.72
CA MET A 325 11.66 27.83 17.17
C MET A 325 12.57 28.93 17.74
N ALA A 326 13.80 29.04 17.27
CA ALA A 326 14.72 30.10 17.67
C ALA A 326 14.18 31.48 17.26
N GLN A 327 13.68 31.62 16.03
CA GLN A 327 13.07 32.86 15.55
C GLN A 327 11.85 33.26 16.38
N LYS A 328 10.94 32.33 16.66
CA LYS A 328 9.76 32.58 17.51
C LYS A 328 10.12 33.00 18.93
N ASN A 329 11.20 32.47 19.49
CA ASN A 329 11.69 32.88 20.81
C ASN A 329 12.21 34.32 20.79
N ILE A 330 12.99 34.69 19.75
CA ILE A 330 13.48 36.07 19.57
C ILE A 330 12.31 37.05 19.39
N GLU A 331 11.30 36.68 18.59
CA GLU A 331 10.10 37.51 18.38
C GLU A 331 9.30 37.68 19.68
N LYS A 332 9.17 36.61 20.48
CA LYS A 332 8.51 36.66 21.79
C LYS A 332 9.28 37.54 22.78
N GLU A 333 10.60 37.46 22.80
CA GLU A 333 11.45 38.33 23.62
C GLU A 333 11.32 39.80 23.21
N ARG A 334 11.36 40.10 21.90
CA ARG A 334 11.14 41.44 21.37
C ARG A 334 9.75 41.98 21.72
N ALA A 335 8.71 41.16 21.58
CA ALA A 335 7.35 41.55 21.95
C ALA A 335 7.21 41.81 23.46
N ASN A 336 7.88 41.00 24.30
CA ASN A 336 7.91 41.23 25.75
C ASN A 336 8.64 42.52 26.13
N LEU A 337 9.73 42.86 25.44
CA LEU A 337 10.45 44.12 25.65
C LEU A 337 9.58 45.32 25.25
N GLN A 338 8.96 45.28 24.07
CA GLN A 338 8.04 46.32 23.61
C GLN A 338 6.86 46.50 24.58
N LYS A 339 6.31 45.40 25.11
CA LYS A 339 5.24 45.48 26.10
C LYS A 339 5.71 46.16 27.39
N LYS A 340 6.91 45.85 27.88
CA LYS A 340 7.51 46.49 29.06
C LYS A 340 7.80 47.97 28.83
N GLU A 341 8.25 48.36 27.64
CA GLU A 341 8.47 49.77 27.27
C GLU A 341 7.15 50.54 27.22
N ALA A 342 6.12 50.00 26.56
CA ALA A 342 4.79 50.60 26.52
C ALA A 342 4.15 50.74 27.92
N GLU A 343 4.35 49.76 28.80
CA GLU A 343 3.90 49.85 30.21
C GLU A 343 4.63 50.97 30.97
N LYS A 344 5.94 51.14 30.76
CA LYS A 344 6.70 52.25 31.35
C LYS A 344 6.23 53.60 30.82
N GLU A 345 6.05 53.74 29.52
CA GLU A 345 5.56 54.99 28.91
C GLU A 345 4.16 55.36 29.43
N MET A 346 3.25 54.38 29.57
CA MET A 346 1.94 54.62 30.18
C MET A 346 2.04 55.11 31.63
N LEU A 347 2.95 54.54 32.43
CA LEU A 347 3.16 54.98 33.81
C LEU A 347 3.69 56.42 33.86
N ASP A 348 4.63 56.77 32.98
CA ASP A 348 5.18 58.12 32.89
C ASP A 348 4.14 59.14 32.42
N VAL A 349 3.33 58.78 31.40
CA VAL A 349 2.20 59.61 30.95
C VAL A 349 1.20 59.82 32.09
N ASN A 350 0.82 58.76 32.81
CA ASN A 350 -0.09 58.88 33.95
C ASN A 350 0.46 59.77 35.07
N LYS A 351 1.77 59.68 35.35
CA LYS A 351 2.44 60.54 36.33
C LYS A 351 2.41 62.01 35.89
N ASN A 352 2.76 62.27 34.63
CA ASN A 352 2.74 63.63 34.08
C ASN A 352 1.33 64.22 34.03
N VAL A 353 0.31 63.44 33.69
CA VAL A 353 -1.10 63.87 33.72
C VAL A 353 -1.54 64.20 35.15
N LYS A 354 -1.20 63.39 36.16
CA LYS A 354 -1.50 63.70 37.57
C LYS A 354 -0.86 65.02 38.02
N LYS A 355 0.40 65.25 37.62
CA LYS A 355 1.12 66.48 37.91
C LYS A 355 0.47 67.71 37.26
N ILE A 356 0.07 67.62 35.99
CA ILE A 356 -0.62 68.71 35.26
C ILE A 356 -1.99 69.02 35.88
N LEU A 357 -2.72 67.98 36.33
CA LEU A 357 -4.03 68.14 36.95
C LEU A 357 -3.99 68.62 38.41
N GLY A 358 -2.80 68.93 38.96
CA GLY A 358 -2.64 69.41 40.33
C GLY A 358 -3.07 68.41 41.40
N LYS A 359 -2.97 67.10 41.09
CA LYS A 359 -3.37 65.99 41.98
C LYS A 359 -2.16 65.25 42.59
N GLU A 360 -0.98 65.86 42.58
CA GLU A 360 0.19 65.37 43.33
C GLU A 360 0.16 65.86 44.78
#